data_AF-A0A455U018-F1
#
_entry.id   AF-A0A455U018-F1
#
_cell.length_a   1.000
_cell.length_b   1.000
_cell.length_c   1.000
_cell.angle_alpha   90.00
_cell.angle_beta   90.00
_cell.angle_gamma   90.00
#
_symmetry.space_group_name_H-M   'P 1'
#
loop_
_entity.id
_entity.type
_entity.pdbx_description
1 polymer ?
#
loop_
_entity_poly.entity_id
_entity_poly.type
_entity_poly.pdbx_seq_one_letter_code
_entity_poly.pdbx_strand_id
1 'polypeptide(L)'
;MALYPLSIAINELWQPVILTLEAKWAVQADQLVRRTLEAFLRSQVGIRLHYANQTTRGPLILLNAMPDDPGPLWVLMSALMASEQGYRVQLLDRSLPLEDLPQAVARLHSSMVLLSSGQRESDSYIHQALPSSQGT
;
A
#
# COMPACT_ATOMS: atom_id res chain seq x y z
N MET A 1 20.76 -9.93 7.41
CA MET A 1 20.54 -9.33 8.74
C MET A 1 20.49 -7.83 8.56
N ALA A 2 19.33 -7.20 8.80
CA ALA A 2 19.21 -5.75 8.82
C ALA A 2 19.69 -5.23 10.19
N LEU A 3 20.46 -4.13 10.20
CA LEU A 3 21.01 -3.52 11.42
C LEU A 3 19.94 -2.93 12.36
N TYR A 4 18.74 -2.67 11.85
CA TYR A 4 17.62 -2.09 12.60
C TYR A 4 16.29 -2.74 12.20
N PRO A 5 15.31 -2.80 13.14
CA PRO A 5 13.94 -3.16 12.81
C PRO A 5 13.40 -2.30 11.68
N LEU A 6 12.62 -2.89 10.77
CA LEU A 6 12.08 -2.15 9.64
C LEU A 6 11.24 -0.94 10.05
N SER A 7 10.52 -1.05 11.17
CA SER A 7 9.75 0.05 11.74
C SER A 7 10.60 1.29 12.05
N ILE A 8 11.82 1.08 12.58
CA ILE A 8 12.76 2.18 12.84
C ILE A 8 13.26 2.75 11.52
N ALA A 9 13.64 1.91 10.56
CA ALA A 9 14.08 2.38 9.25
C ALA A 9 12.97 3.16 8.52
N ILE A 10 11.71 2.74 8.65
CA ILE A 10 10.59 3.44 8.03
C ILE A 10 10.38 4.80 8.69
N ASN A 11 10.33 4.86 10.03
CA ASN A 11 10.05 6.11 10.74
C ASN A 11 11.21 7.11 10.71
N GLU A 12 12.45 6.66 10.90
CA GLU A 12 13.60 7.54 11.06
C GLU A 12 14.27 7.91 9.73
N LEU A 13 14.09 7.10 8.68
CA LEU A 13 14.73 7.33 7.38
C LEU A 13 13.72 7.54 6.25
N TRP A 14 12.78 6.62 6.05
CA TRP A 14 11.88 6.70 4.89
C TRP A 14 10.82 7.78 5.04
N GLN A 15 10.17 7.90 6.19
CA GLN A 15 9.16 8.91 6.47
C GLN A 15 9.67 10.34 6.22
N PRO A 16 10.80 10.80 6.79
CA PRO A 16 11.28 12.16 6.54
C PRO A 16 11.67 12.38 5.06
N VAL A 17 12.21 11.35 4.40
CA VAL A 17 12.55 11.41 2.96
C VAL A 17 11.29 11.55 2.10
N ILE A 18 10.26 10.73 2.35
CA ILE A 18 8.99 10.77 1.61
C ILE A 18 8.33 12.14 1.81
N LEU A 19 8.22 12.62 3.05
CA LEU A 19 7.63 13.94 3.34
C LEU A 19 8.39 15.08 2.64
N THR A 20 9.72 15.01 2.62
CA THR A 20 10.55 16.01 1.93
C THR A 20 10.34 15.97 0.41
N LEU A 21 10.21 14.76 -0.17
CA LEU A 21 9.93 14.59 -1.59
C LEU A 21 8.54 15.08 -1.97
N GLU A 22 7.53 14.76 -1.18
CA GLU A 22 6.15 15.24 -1.37
C GLU A 22 6.08 16.76 -1.31
N ALA A 23 6.73 17.39 -0.33
CA ALA A 23 6.81 18.85 -0.23
C ALA A 23 7.53 19.48 -1.44
N LYS A 24 8.61 18.86 -1.92
CA LYS A 24 9.32 19.33 -3.13
C LYS A 24 8.46 19.20 -4.38
N TRP A 25 7.78 18.08 -4.55
CA TRP A 25 6.90 17.84 -5.70
C TRP A 25 5.66 18.73 -5.70
N ALA A 26 5.18 19.15 -4.52
CA ALA A 26 4.10 20.13 -4.41
C ALA A 26 4.47 21.50 -5.00
N VAL A 27 5.76 21.87 -4.94
CA VAL A 27 6.27 23.14 -5.50
C VAL A 27 6.69 22.96 -6.97
N GLN A 28 7.40 21.88 -7.27
CA GLN A 28 7.88 21.57 -8.63
C GLN A 28 7.82 20.07 -8.88
N ALA A 29 6.77 19.63 -9.57
CA ALA A 29 6.58 18.22 -9.87
C ALA A 29 7.46 17.77 -11.04
N ASP A 30 8.45 16.91 -10.77
CA ASP A 30 9.10 16.10 -11.80
C ASP A 30 8.45 14.71 -11.82
N GLN A 31 7.53 14.53 -12.77
CA GLN A 31 6.76 13.30 -12.92
C GLN A 31 7.63 12.11 -13.33
N LEU A 32 8.73 12.33 -14.06
CA LEU A 32 9.63 11.26 -14.47
C LEU A 32 10.40 10.73 -13.26
N VAL A 33 10.98 11.63 -12.46
CA VAL A 33 11.70 11.26 -11.23
C VAL A 33 10.77 10.57 -10.25
N ARG A 34 9.56 11.11 -10.05
CA ARG A 34 8.55 10.52 -9.17
C ARG A 34 8.20 9.09 -9.59
N ARG A 35 7.85 8.87 -10.86
CA ARG A 35 7.52 7.53 -11.38
C ARG A 35 8.70 6.58 -11.32
N THR A 36 9.91 7.05 -11.59
CA THR A 36 11.12 6.23 -11.52
C THR A 36 11.39 5.76 -10.10
N LEU A 37 11.31 6.67 -9.13
CA LEU A 37 11.47 6.34 -7.71
C LEU A 37 10.38 5.38 -7.24
N GLU A 38 9.13 5.63 -7.60
CA GLU A 38 8.00 4.78 -7.26
C GLU A 38 8.17 3.36 -7.82
N ALA A 39 8.55 3.23 -9.10
CA ALA A 39 8.79 1.94 -9.74
C ALA A 39 9.96 1.20 -9.09
N PHE A 40 11.05 1.92 -8.75
CA PHE A 40 12.18 1.35 -8.04
C PHE A 40 11.77 0.81 -6.66
N LEU A 41 11.08 1.62 -5.86
CA LEU A 41 10.61 1.21 -4.53
C LEU A 41 9.63 0.05 -4.61
N ARG A 42 8.69 0.08 -5.55
CA ARG A 42 7.74 -1.01 -5.76
C ARG A 42 8.44 -2.33 -6.08
N SER A 43 9.49 -2.30 -6.91
CA SER A 43 10.29 -3.49 -7.19
C SER A 43 10.96 -4.05 -5.94
N GLN A 44 11.62 -3.20 -5.15
CA GLN A 44 12.29 -3.63 -3.91
C GLN A 44 11.30 -4.17 -2.87
N VAL A 45 10.18 -3.47 -2.67
CA VAL A 45 9.11 -3.90 -1.77
C VAL A 45 8.49 -5.21 -2.25
N GLY A 46 8.18 -5.33 -3.54
CA GLY A 46 7.59 -6.54 -4.12
C GLY A 46 8.45 -7.78 -3.89
N ILE A 47 9.77 -7.68 -4.10
CA ILE A 47 10.70 -8.79 -3.81
C ILE A 47 10.63 -9.18 -2.34
N ARG A 48 10.67 -8.20 -1.42
CA ARG A 48 10.63 -8.48 0.01
C ARG A 48 9.31 -9.12 0.45
N LEU A 49 8.19 -8.60 -0.04
CA LEU A 49 6.86 -9.17 0.23
C LEU A 49 6.74 -10.59 -0.33
N HIS A 50 7.27 -10.86 -1.52
CA HIS A 50 7.25 -12.19 -2.11
C HIS A 50 7.96 -13.22 -1.22
N TYR A 51 9.12 -12.89 -0.68
CA TYR A 51 9.82 -13.76 0.26
C TYR A 51 9.09 -13.86 1.61
N ALA A 52 8.64 -12.74 2.17
CA ALA A 52 7.91 -12.73 3.44
C ALA A 52 6.61 -13.54 3.38
N ASN A 53 5.86 -13.45 2.28
CA ASN A 53 4.61 -14.19 2.07
C ASN A 53 4.79 -15.71 1.98
N GLN A 54 5.99 -16.19 1.64
CA GLN A 54 6.33 -17.61 1.62
C GLN A 54 6.69 -18.13 3.02
N THR A 55 7.31 -17.29 3.84
CA THR A 55 7.71 -17.65 5.21
C THR A 55 6.57 -17.47 6.22
N THR A 56 5.68 -16.52 5.97
CA THR A 56 4.60 -16.12 6.87
C THR A 56 3.33 -16.92 6.60
N ARG A 57 2.72 -17.48 7.65
CA ARG A 57 1.45 -18.22 7.60
C ARG A 57 0.23 -17.40 8.03
N GLY A 58 0.40 -16.12 8.32
CA GLY A 58 -0.66 -15.22 8.74
C GLY A 58 -1.71 -14.93 7.66
N PRO A 59 -2.76 -14.17 8.00
CA PRO A 59 -3.83 -13.83 7.06
C PRO A 59 -3.32 -12.96 5.92
N LEU A 60 -3.98 -13.07 4.76
CA LEU A 60 -3.65 -12.31 3.56
C LEU A 60 -4.39 -10.97 3.55
N ILE A 61 -3.64 -9.88 3.49
CA ILE A 61 -4.14 -8.52 3.34
C ILE A 61 -3.95 -8.09 1.88
N LEU A 62 -5.02 -7.64 1.26
CA LEU A 62 -4.98 -6.97 -0.04
C LEU A 62 -4.79 -5.46 0.19
N LEU A 63 -3.66 -4.89 -0.23
CA LEU A 63 -3.46 -3.45 -0.24
C LEU A 63 -3.86 -2.87 -1.59
N ASN A 64 -4.72 -1.86 -1.54
CA ASN A 64 -5.14 -1.10 -2.71
C ASN A 64 -5.05 0.40 -2.42
N ALA A 65 -4.37 1.14 -3.29
CA ALA A 65 -4.37 2.60 -3.24
C ALA A 65 -5.66 3.13 -3.88
N MET A 66 -6.24 4.21 -3.36
CA MET A 66 -7.36 4.85 -4.04
C MET A 66 -6.93 5.43 -5.40
N PRO A 67 -7.81 5.42 -6.42
CA PRO A 67 -7.47 5.87 -7.77
C PRO A 67 -6.97 7.32 -7.84
N ASP A 68 -7.47 8.17 -6.93
CA ASP A 68 -7.17 9.61 -6.87
C ASP A 68 -6.06 9.95 -5.86
N ASP A 69 -5.35 8.96 -5.33
CA ASP A 69 -4.34 9.15 -4.30
C ASP A 69 -2.97 9.58 -4.89
N PRO A 70 -2.45 10.77 -4.54
CA PRO A 70 -1.11 11.18 -4.92
C PRO A 70 0.02 10.44 -4.17
N GLY A 71 -0.25 9.56 -3.20
CA GLY A 71 0.78 8.97 -2.33
C GLY A 71 1.08 7.48 -2.53
N PRO A 72 1.46 6.95 -3.71
CA PRO A 72 1.76 5.53 -3.88
C PRO A 72 2.94 5.06 -3.03
N LEU A 73 3.80 5.98 -2.57
CA LEU A 73 4.92 5.69 -1.69
C LEU A 73 4.48 5.23 -0.29
N TRP A 74 3.42 5.83 0.25
CA TRP A 74 2.90 5.47 1.57
C TRP A 74 2.26 4.08 1.57
N VAL A 75 1.56 3.72 0.49
CA VAL A 75 1.01 2.37 0.30
C VAL A 75 2.12 1.32 0.38
N LEU A 76 3.28 1.60 -0.23
CA LEU A 76 4.45 0.70 -0.17
C LEU A 76 5.01 0.57 1.25
N MET A 77 5.02 1.65 2.03
CA MET A 77 5.46 1.61 3.43
C MET A 77 4.48 0.84 4.32
N SER A 78 3.17 1.04 4.12
CA SER A 78 2.13 0.29 4.84
C SER A 78 2.19 -1.21 4.53
N ALA A 79 2.46 -1.58 3.27
CA ALA A 79 2.65 -2.97 2.89
C ALA A 79 3.84 -3.62 3.61
N LEU A 80 4.97 -2.91 3.69
CA LEU A 80 6.14 -3.35 4.43
C LEU A 80 5.87 -3.52 5.92
N MET A 81 5.17 -2.56 6.55
CA MET A 81 4.82 -2.63 7.97
C MET A 81 3.88 -3.80 8.27
N ALA A 82 2.86 -4.02 7.45
CA ALA A 82 1.96 -5.16 7.61
C ALA A 82 2.72 -6.50 7.49
N SER A 83 3.65 -6.60 6.52
CA SER A 83 4.48 -7.78 6.37
C SER A 83 5.35 -8.08 7.59
N GLU A 84 5.88 -7.07 8.27
CA GLU A 84 6.67 -7.25 9.50
C GLU A 84 5.83 -7.69 10.70
N GLN A 85 4.55 -7.31 10.73
CA GLN A 85 3.61 -7.74 11.77
C GLN A 85 3.10 -9.17 11.57
N GLY A 86 3.65 -9.92 10.62
CA GLY A 86 3.27 -11.31 10.36
C GLY A 86 2.05 -11.48 9.49
N TYR A 87 1.63 -10.45 8.75
CA TYR A 87 0.61 -10.57 7.72
C TYR A 87 1.23 -10.96 6.38
N ARG A 88 0.48 -11.73 5.58
CA ARG A 88 0.81 -11.91 4.16
C ARG A 88 0.22 -10.72 3.43
N VAL A 89 0.96 -10.10 2.53
CA VAL A 89 0.54 -8.86 1.88
C VAL A 89 0.54 -9.03 0.37
N GLN A 90 -0.61 -8.82 -0.25
CA GLN A 90 -0.75 -8.73 -1.71
C GLN A 90 -0.93 -7.27 -2.10
N LEU A 91 0.02 -6.75 -2.89
CA LEU A 91 -0.09 -5.43 -3.51
C LEU A 91 -0.52 -5.60 -4.96
N LEU A 92 -1.44 -4.77 -5.43
CA LEU A 92 -1.82 -4.70 -6.85
C LEU A 92 -1.00 -3.60 -7.55
N ASP A 93 -0.58 -3.87 -8.80
CA ASP A 93 0.22 -2.93 -9.59
C ASP A 93 -0.56 -1.67 -9.99
N ARG A 94 -1.88 -1.77 -10.08
CA ARG A 94 -2.78 -0.65 -10.30
C ARG A 94 -3.86 -0.65 -9.25
N SER A 95 -4.28 0.55 -8.87
CA SER A 95 -5.48 0.75 -8.08
C SER A 95 -6.66 0.04 -8.74
N LEU A 96 -7.20 -0.94 -8.03
CA LEU A 96 -8.40 -1.62 -8.44
C LEU A 96 -9.59 -0.70 -8.15
N PRO A 97 -10.54 -0.54 -9.09
CA PRO A 97 -11.82 0.10 -8.81
C PRO A 97 -12.48 -0.55 -7.59
N LEU A 98 -13.14 0.26 -6.75
CA LEU A 98 -13.77 -0.25 -5.52
C LEU A 98 -14.85 -1.31 -5.81
N GLU A 99 -15.52 -1.19 -6.95
CA GLU A 99 -16.50 -2.16 -7.48
C GLU A 99 -15.93 -3.56 -7.76
N ASP A 100 -14.65 -3.65 -8.10
CA ASP A 100 -13.96 -4.91 -8.40
C ASP A 100 -13.32 -5.55 -7.16
N LEU A 101 -13.25 -4.83 -6.03
CA LEU A 101 -12.65 -5.33 -4.79
C LEU A 101 -13.30 -6.61 -4.27
N PRO A 102 -14.64 -6.76 -4.24
CA PRO A 102 -15.27 -8.00 -3.79
C PRO A 102 -14.82 -9.20 -4.62
N GLN A 103 -14.67 -9.01 -5.95
CA GLN A 103 -14.18 -10.06 -6.83
C GLN A 103 -12.71 -10.39 -6.55
N ALA A 104 -11.86 -9.38 -6.32
CA ALA A 104 -10.48 -9.60 -5.97
C ALA A 104 -10.32 -10.34 -4.63
N VAL A 105 -11.10 -9.95 -3.61
CA VAL A 105 -11.13 -10.61 -2.30
C VAL A 105 -11.52 -12.08 -2.43
N ALA A 106 -12.59 -12.37 -3.18
CA ALA A 106 -13.05 -13.74 -3.39
C ALA A 106 -12.02 -14.60 -4.13
N ARG A 107 -11.35 -14.06 -5.15
CA ARG A 107 -10.35 -14.81 -5.93
C ARG A 107 -9.04 -15.02 -5.17
N LEU A 108 -8.60 -14.01 -4.43
CA LEU A 108 -7.34 -14.03 -3.68
C LEU A 108 -7.48 -14.64 -2.29
N HIS A 109 -8.72 -14.93 -1.84
CA HIS A 109 -9.03 -15.38 -0.48
C HIS A 109 -8.44 -14.45 0.58
N SER A 110 -8.51 -13.14 0.31
CA SER A 110 -7.97 -12.12 1.22
C SER A 110 -8.84 -12.01 2.47
N SER A 111 -8.21 -12.04 3.63
CA SER A 111 -8.88 -11.92 4.93
C SER A 111 -9.22 -10.46 5.28
N MET A 112 -8.54 -9.51 4.64
CA MET A 112 -8.72 -8.08 4.85
C MET A 112 -8.33 -7.29 3.60
N VAL A 113 -8.99 -6.15 3.38
CA VAL A 113 -8.59 -5.14 2.40
C VAL A 113 -8.17 -3.90 3.15
N LEU A 114 -6.99 -3.37 2.81
CA LEU A 114 -6.50 -2.09 3.33
C LEU A 114 -6.49 -1.09 2.18
N LEU A 115 -7.30 -0.04 2.34
CA LEU A 115 -7.37 1.09 1.43
C LEU A 115 -6.50 2.23 1.98
N SER A 116 -5.60 2.73 1.14
CA SER A 116 -4.82 3.93 1.45
C SER A 116 -5.32 5.09 0.63
N SER A 117 -5.54 6.23 1.30
CA SER A 117 -5.87 7.51 0.69
C SER A 117 -5.02 8.62 1.30
N GLY A 118 -4.25 9.34 0.49
CA GLY A 118 -3.54 10.56 0.85
C GLY A 118 -4.42 11.82 0.85
N GLN A 119 -5.69 11.69 0.49
CA GLN A 119 -6.70 12.75 0.63
C GLN A 119 -7.69 12.40 1.75
N ARG A 120 -8.29 13.45 2.34
CA ARG A 120 -9.36 13.32 3.33
C ARG A 120 -10.65 12.95 2.59
N GLU A 121 -10.78 11.66 2.29
CA GLU A 121 -11.97 11.09 1.66
C GLU A 121 -13.17 11.24 2.62
N SER A 122 -14.31 11.65 2.09
CA SER A 122 -15.55 11.71 2.88
C SER A 122 -16.06 10.29 3.10
N ASP A 123 -16.39 9.92 4.35
CA ASP A 123 -16.93 8.60 4.76
C ASP A 123 -18.03 8.08 3.81
N SER A 124 -18.81 8.99 3.23
CA SER A 124 -19.87 8.69 2.26
C SER A 124 -19.37 8.00 0.98
N TYR A 125 -18.17 8.30 0.50
CA TYR A 125 -17.62 7.70 -0.72
C TYR A 125 -17.25 6.22 -0.52
N ILE A 126 -16.66 5.90 0.64
CA ILE A 126 -16.29 4.54 1.01
C ILE A 126 -17.54 3.65 1.18
N HIS A 127 -18.58 4.17 1.83
CA HIS A 127 -19.84 3.44 2.02
C HIS A 127 -20.66 3.24 0.73
N GLN A 128 -20.51 4.14 -0.25
CA GLN A 128 -21.26 4.07 -1.50
C GLN A 128 -20.55 3.23 -2.56
N ALA A 129 -19.22 3.18 -2.52
CA ALA A 129 -18.41 2.46 -3.50
C ALA A 129 -18.04 1.02 -3.08
N LEU A 130 -18.13 0.69 -1.79
CA LEU A 130 -18.09 -0.70 -1.32
C LEU A 130 -19.52 -1.22 -1.24
N PRO A 131 -19.97 -2.12 -2.15
CA PRO A 131 -21.26 -2.75 -1.98
C PRO A 131 -21.20 -3.50 -0.64
N SER A 132 -22.11 -3.15 0.26
CA SER A 132 -22.21 -3.70 1.61
C SER A 132 -22.03 -5.22 1.55
N SER A 133 -20.91 -5.71 2.09
CA SER A 133 -20.70 -7.12 2.35
C SER A 133 -21.68 -7.52 3.46
N GLN A 134 -22.94 -7.74 3.09
CA GLN A 134 -23.87 -8.42 3.95
C GLN A 134 -23.38 -9.85 4.06
N GLY A 135 -22.91 -10.19 5.25
CA GLY A 135 -22.56 -11.55 5.60
C GLY A 135 -23.72 -12.48 5.36
N THR A 136 -23.39 -13.70 4.95
CA THR A 136 -24.22 -14.88 5.17
C THR A 136 -23.32 -15.95 5.75
#